data_AF-A0A925SWU3-F1
#
_entry.id   AF-A0A925SWU3-F1
#
_cell.length_a   1.000
_cell.length_b   1.000
_cell.length_c   1.000
_cell.angle_alpha   90.00
_cell.angle_beta   90.00
_cell.angle_gamma   90.00
#
_symmetry.space_group_name_H-M   'P 1'
#
loop_
_entity.id
_entity.type
_entity.pdbx_description
1 polymer ?
#
loop_
_entity_poly.entity_id
_entity_poly.type
_entity_poly.pdbx_seq_one_letter_code
_entity_poly.pdbx_strand_id
1 'polypeptide(L)'
;MAQDFWASSGFSLLDRRADGLGVTDAWLARFLAREELVPPPEAGPRERELHARLAASPRETIPAADVAAVEDEEARENWTHFLRFRERLLRFPTLEAAYLDLYRGAGPVDLAPFFLDALAQAIVRAVLDGTDDPWLCRAGELFFRRQRVSTEGGQVLSVDSTTVEVYAETGGFGNVGRLLRKQNMEMPAVKMDVLNHENASFYFLRDELYGFAIDLTPGREGAAALAEVLRRWIRRLLGVETAIEPVARVEDERWRWHVGLDQDSTAILNALYRGDAIEPAEVERLLALFRLDFRDAGDVVAEMAGRPVYLGLACRPDRTLKMKPQNLVSNLPLGHAQ
;
A
#
# COMPACT_ATOMS: atom_id res chain seq x y z
N MET A 1 14.08 0.04 -22.74
CA MET A 1 14.37 -0.65 -21.47
C MET A 1 13.47 -0.01 -20.44
N ALA A 2 12.67 -0.78 -19.70
CA ALA A 2 11.84 -0.22 -18.64
C ALA A 2 12.75 0.48 -17.61
N GLN A 3 12.35 1.65 -17.14
CA GLN A 3 13.11 2.43 -16.16
C GLN A 3 12.92 1.78 -14.79
N ASP A 4 13.99 1.58 -14.02
CA ASP A 4 13.87 1.05 -12.66
C ASP A 4 13.28 2.13 -11.73
N PHE A 5 12.46 1.71 -10.78
CA PHE A 5 11.72 2.58 -9.85
C PHE A 5 11.44 1.85 -8.54
N TRP A 6 11.20 2.62 -7.48
CA TRP A 6 11.07 2.19 -6.09
C TRP A 6 12.19 1.28 -5.66
N ALA A 7 13.44 1.74 -5.80
CA ALA A 7 14.60 1.03 -5.27
C ALA A 7 14.42 0.70 -3.76
N SER A 8 13.74 1.56 -3.02
CA SER A 8 13.35 1.38 -1.62
C SER A 8 12.38 0.22 -1.37
N SER A 9 11.77 -0.38 -2.40
CA SER A 9 11.02 -1.64 -2.27
C SER A 9 11.93 -2.85 -2.04
N GLY A 10 13.20 -2.75 -2.43
CA GLY A 10 14.15 -3.86 -2.41
C GLY A 10 13.84 -4.95 -3.43
N PHE A 11 12.96 -4.69 -4.41
CA PHE A 11 12.56 -5.66 -5.43
C PHE A 11 13.76 -6.31 -6.15
N SER A 12 14.82 -5.55 -6.43
CA SER A 12 16.05 -6.05 -7.07
C SER A 12 16.85 -7.03 -6.20
N LEU A 13 16.60 -7.04 -4.88
CA LEU A 13 17.24 -7.96 -3.93
C LEU A 13 16.48 -9.28 -3.80
N LEU A 14 15.26 -9.39 -4.32
CA LEU A 14 14.42 -10.58 -4.21
C LEU A 14 14.74 -11.61 -5.30
N ASP A 15 14.48 -12.87 -5.00
CA ASP A 15 14.57 -13.96 -5.96
C ASP A 15 13.28 -14.01 -6.81
N ARG A 16 13.40 -13.76 -8.11
CA ARG A 16 12.24 -13.69 -9.02
C ARG A 16 11.87 -15.09 -9.50
N ARG A 17 10.76 -15.61 -8.99
CA ARG A 17 10.24 -16.94 -9.34
C ARG A 17 8.98 -16.83 -10.18
N ALA A 18 8.62 -17.93 -10.83
CA ALA A 18 7.39 -18.00 -11.64
C ALA A 18 6.13 -17.79 -10.79
N ASP A 19 6.14 -18.28 -9.55
CA ASP A 19 5.04 -18.29 -8.59
C ASP A 19 5.04 -17.11 -7.61
N GLY A 20 6.10 -16.29 -7.57
CA GLY A 20 6.19 -15.20 -6.60
C GLY A 20 7.59 -14.61 -6.43
N LEU A 21 7.74 -13.77 -5.41
CA LEU A 21 9.01 -13.21 -4.96
C LEU A 21 9.57 -14.03 -3.80
N GLY A 22 10.68 -14.72 -4.02
CA GLY A 22 11.42 -15.43 -2.98
C GLY A 22 12.24 -14.47 -2.11
N VAL A 23 12.14 -14.65 -0.80
CA VAL A 23 12.93 -13.90 0.19
C VAL A 23 14.41 -14.26 0.04
N THR A 24 15.30 -13.26 0.14
CA THR A 24 16.76 -13.43 0.14
C THR A 24 17.37 -12.82 1.40
N ASP A 25 18.63 -13.19 1.69
CA ASP A 25 19.38 -12.62 2.81
C ASP A 25 19.60 -11.11 2.62
N ALA A 26 19.88 -10.68 1.39
CA ALA A 26 20.05 -9.27 1.06
C ALA A 26 18.77 -8.46 1.31
N TRP A 27 17.60 -9.00 0.97
CA TRP A 27 16.35 -8.32 1.23
C TRP A 27 16.01 -8.29 2.72
N LEU A 28 16.28 -9.33 3.50
CA LEU A 28 16.10 -9.30 4.96
C LEU A 28 17.05 -8.33 5.65
N ALA A 29 18.32 -8.30 5.22
CA ALA A 29 19.35 -7.43 5.80
C ALA A 29 19.03 -5.93 5.67
N ARG A 30 18.24 -5.53 4.65
CA ARG A 30 17.82 -4.14 4.46
C ARG A 30 17.07 -3.57 5.67
N PHE A 31 16.32 -4.41 6.40
CA PHE A 31 15.55 -3.99 7.55
C PHE A 31 16.46 -3.71 8.75
N LEU A 32 17.57 -4.43 8.86
CA LEU A 32 18.59 -4.24 9.92
C LEU A 32 19.35 -2.92 9.80
N ALA A 33 19.24 -2.23 8.66
CA ALA A 33 19.82 -0.91 8.42
C ALA A 33 18.88 0.24 8.82
N ARG A 34 17.67 -0.06 9.30
CA ARG A 34 16.72 0.95 9.75
C ARG A 34 17.05 1.44 11.15
N GLU A 35 16.75 2.71 11.43
CA GLU A 35 17.01 3.34 12.74
C GLU A 35 16.36 2.57 13.90
N GLU A 36 15.21 1.93 13.70
CA GLU A 36 14.53 1.18 14.76
C GLU A 36 15.23 -0.14 15.13
N LEU A 37 16.18 -0.63 14.31
CA LEU A 37 16.91 -1.89 14.53
C LEU A 37 18.44 -1.72 14.55
N VAL A 38 18.97 -0.59 14.10
CA VAL A 38 20.39 -0.26 14.22
C VAL A 38 20.68 0.06 15.68
N PRO A 39 21.53 -0.71 16.37
CA PRO A 39 21.82 -0.46 17.78
C PRO A 39 22.45 0.93 17.95
N PRO A 40 21.90 1.80 18.82
CA PRO A 40 22.48 3.11 19.05
C PRO A 40 23.86 3.02 19.73
N PRO A 41 24.66 4.11 19.76
CA PRO A 41 25.99 4.12 20.37
C PRO A 41 26.04 3.68 21.84
N GLU A 42 24.94 3.81 22.57
CA GLU A 42 24.72 3.43 23.96
C GLU A 42 24.12 2.02 24.14
N ALA A 43 23.77 1.34 23.04
CA ALA A 43 23.18 0.00 23.06
C ALA A 43 24.01 -0.98 23.89
N GLY A 44 23.32 -1.83 24.66
CA GLY A 44 23.93 -2.87 25.46
C GLY A 44 24.61 -3.95 24.63
N PRO A 45 25.52 -4.75 25.23
CA PRO A 45 26.23 -5.80 24.50
C PRO A 45 25.29 -6.85 23.89
N ARG A 46 24.14 -7.18 24.51
CA ARG A 46 23.23 -8.21 23.98
C ARG A 46 22.50 -7.74 22.72
N GLU A 47 22.08 -6.49 22.68
CA GLU A 47 21.49 -5.91 21.47
C GLU A 47 22.47 -5.91 20.29
N ARG A 48 23.71 -5.47 20.52
CA ARG A 48 24.76 -5.45 19.49
C ARG A 48 25.11 -6.85 18.99
N GLU A 49 25.18 -7.82 19.91
CA GLU A 49 25.41 -9.22 19.58
C GLU A 49 24.29 -9.78 18.70
N LEU A 50 23.03 -9.53 19.06
CA LEU A 50 21.86 -9.94 18.28
C LEU A 50 21.86 -9.32 16.87
N HIS A 51 22.14 -8.01 16.77
CA HIS A 51 22.27 -7.33 15.49
C HIS A 51 23.37 -7.91 14.62
N ALA A 52 24.57 -8.09 15.18
CA ALA A 52 25.72 -8.62 14.45
C ALA A 52 25.49 -10.04 13.92
N ARG A 53 24.84 -10.90 14.72
CA ARG A 53 24.44 -12.27 14.30
C ARG A 53 23.53 -12.22 13.08
N LEU A 54 22.48 -11.40 13.11
CA LEU A 54 21.53 -11.30 12.01
C LEU A 54 22.06 -10.54 10.81
N ALA A 55 23.00 -9.62 11.00
CA ALA A 55 23.72 -9.01 9.89
C ALA A 55 24.59 -10.04 9.15
N ALA A 56 25.20 -10.98 9.87
CA ALA A 56 26.02 -12.05 9.30
C ALA A 56 25.20 -13.21 8.73
N SER A 57 24.05 -13.51 9.33
CA SER A 57 23.16 -14.62 8.93
C SER A 57 21.69 -14.21 9.09
N PRO A 58 21.11 -13.51 8.10
CA PRO A 58 19.75 -12.93 8.22
C PRO A 58 18.64 -13.94 8.50
N ARG A 59 18.83 -15.22 8.14
CA ARG A 59 17.86 -16.32 8.37
C ARG A 59 18.13 -17.11 9.65
N GLU A 60 19.11 -16.72 10.46
CA GLU A 60 19.43 -17.42 11.70
C GLU A 60 18.21 -17.43 12.64
N THR A 61 17.89 -18.60 13.19
CA THR A 61 16.85 -18.74 14.20
C THR A 61 17.34 -18.15 15.51
N ILE A 62 16.59 -17.20 16.07
CA ILE A 62 16.93 -16.53 17.33
C ILE A 62 16.00 -17.03 18.42
N PRO A 63 16.52 -17.70 19.48
CA PRO A 63 15.74 -18.07 20.64
C PRO A 63 15.10 -16.87 21.33
N ALA A 64 13.88 -17.04 21.87
CA ALA A 64 13.19 -15.99 22.63
C ALA A 64 14.00 -15.50 23.85
N ALA A 65 14.83 -16.37 24.44
CA ALA A 65 15.71 -16.01 25.55
C ALA A 65 16.78 -14.97 25.15
N ASP A 66 17.24 -14.99 23.90
CA ASP A 66 18.25 -14.04 23.42
C ASP A 66 17.64 -12.64 23.26
N VAL A 67 16.39 -12.56 22.80
CA VAL A 67 15.63 -11.30 22.76
C VAL A 67 15.34 -10.81 24.17
N ALA A 68 14.91 -11.69 25.09
CA ALA A 68 14.65 -11.32 26.48
C ALA A 68 15.91 -10.82 27.22
N ALA A 69 17.10 -11.20 26.76
CA ALA A 69 18.37 -10.75 27.32
C ALA A 69 18.82 -9.36 26.82
N VAL A 70 18.22 -8.82 25.75
CA VAL A 70 18.47 -7.45 25.31
C VAL A 70 18.10 -6.49 26.44
N GLU A 71 19.00 -5.55 26.74
CA GLU A 71 18.93 -4.74 27.94
C GLU A 71 17.78 -3.72 27.89
N ASP A 72 17.66 -3.04 26.76
CA ASP A 72 16.65 -2.00 26.53
C ASP A 72 15.27 -2.59 26.18
N GLU A 73 14.22 -2.05 26.79
CA GLU A 73 12.86 -2.57 26.63
C GLU A 73 12.25 -2.23 25.27
N GLU A 74 12.49 -1.02 24.76
CA GLU A 74 12.00 -0.58 23.46
C GLU A 74 12.68 -1.36 22.33
N ALA A 75 13.98 -1.59 22.44
CA ALA A 75 14.74 -2.45 21.54
C ALA A 75 14.18 -3.88 21.52
N ARG A 76 13.82 -4.45 22.69
CA ARG A 76 13.18 -5.79 22.77
C ARG A 76 11.88 -5.85 21.98
N GLU A 77 11.06 -4.80 22.04
CA GLU A 77 9.80 -4.72 21.29
C GLU A 77 10.07 -4.67 19.77
N ASN A 78 11.00 -3.82 19.33
CA ASN A 78 11.39 -3.70 17.93
C ASN A 78 11.94 -5.03 17.36
N TRP A 79 12.82 -5.68 18.11
CA TRP A 79 13.33 -7.01 17.75
C TRP A 79 12.21 -8.05 17.67
N THR A 80 11.29 -8.06 18.63
CA THR A 80 10.14 -8.99 18.62
C THR A 80 9.29 -8.80 17.36
N HIS A 81 9.00 -7.55 16.97
CA HIS A 81 8.25 -7.27 15.75
C HIS A 81 8.98 -7.72 14.48
N PHE A 82 10.28 -7.43 14.39
CA PHE A 82 11.09 -7.82 13.23
C PHE A 82 11.23 -9.35 13.11
N LEU A 83 11.51 -10.04 14.22
CA LEU A 83 11.68 -11.49 14.22
C LEU A 83 10.38 -12.20 13.84
N ARG A 84 9.22 -11.73 14.33
CA ARG A 84 7.90 -12.25 13.93
C ARG A 84 7.67 -12.11 12.43
N PHE A 85 7.96 -10.93 11.88
CA PHE A 85 7.86 -10.67 10.44
C PHE A 85 8.74 -11.64 9.65
N ARG A 86 10.02 -11.71 10.00
CA ARG A 86 11.00 -12.58 9.36
C ARG A 86 10.58 -14.05 9.42
N GLU A 87 10.20 -14.55 10.59
CA GLU A 87 9.79 -15.95 10.78
C GLU A 87 8.60 -16.30 9.90
N ARG A 88 7.62 -15.40 9.77
CA ARG A 88 6.50 -15.62 8.84
C ARG A 88 6.98 -15.75 7.41
N LEU A 89 7.84 -14.84 6.96
CA LEU A 89 8.37 -14.88 5.59
C LEU A 89 9.18 -16.15 5.29
N LEU A 90 9.88 -16.70 6.29
CA LEU A 90 10.64 -17.94 6.13
C LEU A 90 9.76 -19.21 6.11
N ARG A 91 8.48 -19.12 6.51
CA ARG A 91 7.54 -20.24 6.44
C ARG A 91 6.95 -20.44 5.04
N PHE A 92 7.01 -19.42 4.19
CA PHE A 92 6.40 -19.43 2.86
C PHE A 92 7.46 -19.33 1.76
N PRO A 93 7.20 -19.93 0.58
CA PRO A 93 8.16 -19.88 -0.52
C PRO A 93 8.26 -18.47 -1.13
N THR A 94 7.22 -17.64 -1.01
CA THR A 94 7.11 -16.34 -1.67
C THR A 94 6.48 -15.29 -0.75
N LEU A 95 6.75 -14.01 -1.02
CA LEU A 95 6.12 -12.87 -0.33
C LEU A 95 4.60 -12.87 -0.55
N GLU A 96 4.15 -13.21 -1.75
CA GLU A 96 2.73 -13.33 -2.09
C GLU A 96 2.04 -14.38 -1.22
N ALA A 97 2.62 -15.58 -1.08
CA ALA A 97 2.06 -16.63 -0.23
C ALA A 97 2.00 -16.20 1.25
N ALA A 98 3.05 -15.55 1.76
CA ALA A 98 3.03 -14.99 3.12
C ALA A 98 1.98 -13.88 3.29
N TYR A 99 1.77 -13.06 2.26
CA TYR A 99 0.76 -12.00 2.26
C TYR A 99 -0.65 -12.58 2.24
N LEU A 100 -0.91 -13.61 1.43
CA LEU A 100 -2.20 -14.32 1.41
C LEU A 100 -2.50 -14.95 2.77
N ASP A 101 -1.53 -15.63 3.37
CA ASP A 101 -1.68 -16.26 4.69
C ASP A 101 -2.05 -15.25 5.79
N LEU A 102 -1.49 -14.04 5.76
CA LEU A 102 -1.83 -12.98 6.72
C LEU A 102 -3.32 -12.61 6.73
N TYR A 103 -3.98 -12.66 5.57
CA TYR A 103 -5.33 -12.12 5.40
C TYR A 103 -6.40 -13.18 5.12
N ARG A 104 -6.00 -14.40 4.74
CA ARG A 104 -6.90 -15.55 4.55
C ARG A 104 -6.76 -16.62 5.64
N GLY A 105 -5.69 -16.57 6.41
CA GLY A 105 -5.50 -17.47 7.54
C GLY A 105 -6.53 -17.24 8.65
N ALA A 106 -6.67 -18.23 9.54
CA ALA A 106 -7.64 -18.19 10.64
C ALA A 106 -7.26 -17.23 11.80
N GLY A 107 -6.06 -16.65 11.79
CA GLY A 107 -5.53 -15.81 12.86
C GLY A 107 -5.63 -14.31 12.57
N PRO A 108 -5.52 -13.46 13.61
CA PRO A 108 -5.44 -12.02 13.40
C PRO A 108 -4.14 -11.64 12.68
N VAL A 109 -4.20 -10.54 11.93
CA VAL A 109 -3.01 -9.90 11.36
C VAL A 109 -2.15 -9.39 12.52
N ASP A 110 -0.94 -9.93 12.65
CA ASP A 110 -0.07 -9.76 13.82
C ASP A 110 1.25 -9.04 13.52
N LEU A 111 1.38 -8.47 12.33
CA LEU A 111 2.55 -7.70 11.89
C LEU A 111 2.34 -6.20 12.06
N ALA A 112 3.42 -5.49 12.38
CA ALA A 112 3.41 -4.03 12.44
C ALA A 112 3.07 -3.43 11.06
N PRO A 113 2.33 -2.29 11.00
CA PRO A 113 1.89 -1.70 9.74
C PRO A 113 3.00 -1.45 8.72
N PHE A 114 4.19 -1.06 9.19
CA PHE A 114 5.35 -0.84 8.33
C PHE A 114 5.73 -2.10 7.52
N PHE A 115 5.72 -3.28 8.13
CA PHE A 115 6.04 -4.53 7.43
C PHE A 115 4.97 -4.91 6.41
N LEU A 116 3.71 -4.63 6.70
CA LEU A 116 2.61 -4.83 5.75
C LEU A 116 2.78 -3.91 4.53
N ASP A 117 3.15 -2.65 4.76
CA ASP A 117 3.43 -1.68 3.69
C ASP A 117 4.65 -2.09 2.86
N ALA A 118 5.72 -2.61 3.49
CA ALA A 118 6.89 -3.11 2.78
C ALA A 118 6.57 -4.34 1.90
N LEU A 119 5.72 -5.25 2.36
CA LEU A 119 5.25 -6.38 1.55
C LEU A 119 4.40 -5.91 0.38
N ALA A 120 3.43 -5.03 0.64
CA ALA A 120 2.59 -4.46 -0.40
C ALA A 120 3.42 -3.72 -1.46
N GLN A 121 4.42 -2.93 -1.04
CA GLN A 121 5.34 -2.22 -1.93
C GLN A 121 6.14 -3.19 -2.82
N ALA A 122 6.73 -4.24 -2.26
CA ALA A 122 7.51 -5.21 -3.03
C ALA A 122 6.63 -5.97 -4.04
N ILE A 123 5.43 -6.38 -3.63
CA ILE A 123 4.49 -7.11 -4.49
C ILE A 123 3.97 -6.20 -5.61
N VAL A 124 3.54 -4.97 -5.30
CA VAL A 124 3.04 -4.05 -6.34
C VAL A 124 4.17 -3.61 -7.29
N ARG A 125 5.41 -3.49 -6.82
CA ARG A 125 6.58 -3.28 -7.69
C ARG A 125 6.78 -4.43 -8.68
N ALA A 126 6.57 -5.67 -8.25
CA ALA A 126 6.64 -6.85 -9.13
C ALA A 126 5.46 -6.91 -10.11
N VAL A 127 4.25 -6.55 -9.66
CA VAL A 127 3.05 -6.45 -10.49
C VAL A 127 3.25 -5.45 -11.64
N LEU A 128 4.01 -4.40 -11.39
CA LEU A 128 4.33 -3.34 -12.34
C LEU A 128 5.68 -3.54 -13.04
N ASP A 129 6.34 -4.68 -12.87
CA ASP A 129 7.64 -4.91 -13.51
C ASP A 129 7.54 -4.84 -15.03
N GLY A 130 8.50 -4.15 -15.65
CA GLY A 130 8.53 -3.92 -17.09
C GLY A 130 7.60 -2.82 -17.61
N THR A 131 6.80 -2.16 -16.74
CA THR A 131 5.99 -1.01 -17.15
C THR A 131 6.88 0.21 -17.41
N ASP A 132 6.48 1.03 -18.39
CA ASP A 132 7.01 2.37 -18.65
C ASP A 132 5.95 3.46 -18.42
N ASP A 133 4.76 3.10 -17.94
CA ASP A 133 3.64 4.00 -17.66
C ASP A 133 3.74 4.63 -16.26
N PRO A 134 3.99 5.96 -16.15
CA PRO A 134 4.06 6.68 -14.89
C PRO A 134 2.77 6.69 -14.07
N TRP A 135 1.60 6.64 -14.73
CA TRP A 135 0.32 6.64 -14.03
C TRP A 135 0.11 5.33 -13.29
N LEU A 136 0.50 4.20 -13.88
CA LEU A 136 0.44 2.89 -13.19
C LEU A 136 1.34 2.88 -11.95
N CYS A 137 2.57 3.40 -12.08
CA CYS A 137 3.45 3.51 -10.93
C CYS A 137 2.84 4.42 -9.86
N ARG A 138 2.45 5.66 -10.21
CA ARG A 138 1.87 6.57 -9.23
C ARG A 138 0.60 6.03 -8.57
N ALA A 139 -0.25 5.33 -9.32
CA ALA A 139 -1.42 4.63 -8.76
C ALA A 139 -1.02 3.49 -7.81
N GLY A 140 0.04 2.74 -8.14
CA GLY A 140 0.60 1.68 -7.30
C GLY A 140 1.11 2.17 -5.95
N GLU A 141 1.54 3.43 -5.84
CA GLU A 141 1.95 4.01 -4.54
C GLU A 141 0.83 4.00 -3.50
N LEU A 142 -0.44 4.07 -3.91
CA LEU A 142 -1.59 4.02 -2.98
C LEU A 142 -1.63 2.71 -2.18
N PHE A 143 -1.02 1.63 -2.68
CA PHE A 143 -1.02 0.31 -2.03
C PHE A 143 -0.20 0.29 -0.74
N PHE A 144 0.81 1.15 -0.62
CA PHE A 144 1.72 1.16 0.53
C PHE A 144 1.87 2.54 1.17
N ARG A 145 1.47 3.63 0.50
CA ARG A 145 1.58 5.01 1.01
C ARG A 145 0.24 5.58 1.47
N ARG A 146 0.27 6.36 2.55
CA ARG A 146 -0.88 7.20 2.95
C ARG A 146 -1.00 8.39 2.03
N GLN A 147 -2.23 8.77 1.72
CA GLN A 147 -2.54 9.87 0.82
C GLN A 147 -3.26 11.00 1.55
N ARG A 148 -3.03 12.23 1.09
CA ARG A 148 -3.85 13.41 1.36
C ARG A 148 -4.68 13.69 0.12
N VAL A 149 -5.97 13.97 0.30
CA VAL A 149 -6.90 14.13 -0.81
C VAL A 149 -7.51 15.54 -0.81
N SER A 150 -7.64 16.12 -2.00
CA SER A 150 -8.45 17.32 -2.25
C SER A 150 -9.60 16.96 -3.20
N THR A 151 -10.79 17.49 -2.91
CA THR A 151 -12.00 17.31 -3.74
C THR A 151 -12.51 18.63 -4.35
N GLU A 152 -11.64 19.64 -4.45
CA GLU A 152 -12.01 20.97 -4.93
C GLU A 152 -12.41 20.95 -6.41
N GLY A 153 -13.48 21.69 -6.75
CA GLY A 153 -13.95 21.80 -8.13
C GLY A 153 -14.45 20.48 -8.75
N GLY A 154 -14.78 19.48 -7.93
CA GLY A 154 -15.21 18.15 -8.39
C GLY A 154 -14.07 17.25 -8.89
N GLN A 155 -12.82 17.70 -8.76
CA GLN A 155 -11.64 16.86 -9.03
C GLN A 155 -11.21 16.14 -7.76
N VAL A 156 -10.82 14.88 -7.88
CA VAL A 156 -10.33 14.06 -6.78
C VAL A 156 -8.82 13.90 -6.91
N LEU A 157 -8.06 14.81 -6.31
CA LEU A 157 -6.60 14.80 -6.35
C LEU A 157 -6.03 14.10 -5.13
N SER A 158 -5.16 13.10 -5.34
CA SER A 158 -4.50 12.32 -4.30
C SER A 158 -2.98 12.50 -4.37
N VAL A 159 -2.35 12.84 -3.25
CA VAL A 159 -0.90 13.03 -3.11
C VAL A 159 -0.38 12.35 -1.85
N ASP A 160 0.89 11.96 -1.82
CA ASP A 160 1.49 11.33 -0.64
C ASP A 160 1.42 12.23 0.61
N SER A 161 0.90 11.68 1.71
CA SER A 161 0.72 12.44 2.97
C SER A 161 2.04 12.90 3.57
N THR A 162 3.04 12.03 3.62
CA THR A 162 4.34 12.35 4.23
C THR A 162 5.05 13.43 3.43
N THR A 163 4.99 13.37 2.10
CA THR A 163 5.53 14.41 1.24
C THR A 163 4.82 15.74 1.53
N VAL A 164 3.49 15.78 1.58
CA VAL A 164 2.76 17.01 1.93
C VAL A 164 3.16 17.55 3.31
N GLU A 165 3.31 16.70 4.32
CA GLU A 165 3.72 17.09 5.67
C GLU A 165 5.13 17.70 5.67
N VAL A 166 6.10 17.03 5.04
CA VAL A 166 7.47 17.53 4.90
C VAL A 166 7.50 18.86 4.14
N TYR A 167 6.70 19.01 3.09
CA TYR A 167 6.58 20.27 2.35
C TYR A 167 5.90 21.36 3.20
N ALA A 168 4.88 21.05 4.00
CA ALA A 168 4.26 22.01 4.90
C ALA A 168 5.23 22.49 6.00
N GLU A 169 6.15 21.61 6.42
CA GLU A 169 7.20 21.96 7.39
C GLU A 169 8.36 22.76 6.80
N THR A 170 8.73 22.45 5.56
CA THR A 170 9.99 22.93 4.96
C THR A 170 9.80 23.85 3.76
N GLY A 171 8.57 24.06 3.29
CA GLY A 171 8.23 24.72 2.02
C GLY A 171 8.99 24.19 0.81
N GLY A 172 9.46 22.94 0.83
CA GLY A 172 10.28 22.36 -0.23
C GLY A 172 11.77 22.73 -0.20
N PHE A 173 12.22 23.53 0.79
CA PHE A 173 13.61 23.96 0.94
C PHE A 173 14.36 23.21 2.06
N GLY A 174 13.80 22.10 2.55
CA GLY A 174 14.41 21.29 3.61
C GLY A 174 14.71 22.11 4.88
N ASN A 175 15.95 22.05 5.35
CA ASN A 175 16.37 22.73 6.59
C ASN A 175 16.29 24.26 6.50
N VAL A 176 16.48 24.85 5.32
CA VAL A 176 16.38 26.30 5.14
C VAL A 176 14.94 26.75 5.35
N GLY A 177 13.97 26.07 4.74
CA GLY A 177 12.57 26.43 4.95
C GLY A 177 12.06 26.15 6.36
N ARG A 178 12.62 25.15 7.08
CA ARG A 178 12.38 25.00 8.52
C ARG A 178 12.86 26.22 9.32
N LEU A 179 14.01 26.81 8.96
CA LEU A 179 14.48 28.06 9.58
C LEU A 179 13.55 29.23 9.25
N LEU A 180 13.12 29.36 7.99
CA LEU A 180 12.22 30.45 7.57
C LEU A 180 10.89 30.38 8.33
N ARG A 181 10.34 29.17 8.52
CA ARG A 181 9.13 28.95 9.31
C ARG A 181 9.31 29.29 10.79
N LYS A 182 10.47 28.94 11.39
CA LYS A 182 10.81 29.35 12.77
C LYS A 182 10.90 30.87 12.94
N GLN A 183 11.12 31.61 11.85
CA GLN A 183 11.13 33.07 11.83
C GLN A 183 9.74 33.67 11.51
N ASN A 184 8.65 32.87 11.54
CA ASN A 184 7.28 33.29 11.23
C ASN A 184 7.12 33.94 9.84
N MET A 185 7.94 33.57 8.87
CA MET A 185 7.74 33.99 7.48
C MET A 185 6.66 33.15 6.80
N GLU A 186 5.81 33.81 6.01
CA GLU A 186 4.82 33.13 5.17
C GLU A 186 5.52 32.28 4.11
N MET A 187 5.21 30.98 4.10
CA MET A 187 5.72 30.06 3.09
C MET A 187 4.78 30.07 1.87
N PRO A 188 5.31 29.98 0.63
CA PRO A 188 4.47 29.85 -0.56
C PRO A 188 3.50 28.66 -0.45
N ALA A 189 2.29 28.83 -1.00
CA ALA A 189 1.33 27.73 -1.10
C ALA A 189 1.95 26.58 -1.91
N VAL A 190 1.88 25.37 -1.34
CA VAL A 190 2.47 24.16 -1.93
C VAL A 190 1.72 23.79 -3.20
N LYS A 191 2.33 24.04 -4.36
CA LYS A 191 1.82 23.55 -5.65
C LYS A 191 2.45 22.20 -5.93
N MET A 192 1.71 21.13 -5.67
CA MET A 192 2.11 19.78 -6.09
C MET A 192 1.82 19.60 -7.58
N ASP A 193 2.76 18.96 -8.28
CA ASP A 193 2.59 18.68 -9.71
C ASP A 193 1.56 17.57 -9.87
N VAL A 194 0.42 17.87 -10.48
CA VAL A 194 -0.53 16.83 -10.92
C VAL A 194 0.05 16.15 -12.15
N LEU A 195 0.12 14.82 -12.12
CA LEU A 195 0.65 14.01 -13.21
C LEU A 195 -0.18 14.22 -14.49
N ASN A 196 0.49 14.59 -15.57
CA ASN A 196 -0.10 14.85 -16.88
C ASN A 196 0.90 14.51 -18.00
N HIS A 197 0.47 14.55 -19.26
CA HIS A 197 1.32 14.18 -20.40
C HIS A 197 2.60 15.02 -20.56
N GLU A 198 2.63 16.25 -20.08
CA GLU A 198 3.80 17.13 -20.20
C GLU A 198 4.88 16.79 -19.16
N ASN A 199 4.47 16.30 -17.99
CA ASN A 199 5.39 16.04 -16.87
C ASN A 199 5.57 14.55 -16.52
N ALA A 200 4.80 13.64 -17.12
CA ALA A 200 4.79 12.22 -16.75
C ALA A 200 6.16 11.55 -16.87
N SER A 201 6.96 11.93 -17.87
CA SER A 201 8.33 11.40 -18.04
C SER A 201 9.26 11.73 -16.87
N PHE A 202 8.98 12.78 -16.09
CA PHE A 202 9.78 13.14 -14.92
C PHE A 202 9.47 12.30 -13.68
N TYR A 203 8.41 11.49 -13.71
CA TYR A 203 8.03 10.62 -12.59
C TYR A 203 9.19 9.72 -12.17
N PHE A 204 9.80 9.01 -13.11
CA PHE A 204 10.88 8.06 -12.83
C PHE A 204 12.21 8.72 -12.40
N LEU A 205 12.33 10.04 -12.51
CA LEU A 205 13.47 10.77 -11.96
C LEU A 205 13.27 11.15 -10.48
N ARG A 206 12.04 11.02 -9.98
CA ARG A 206 11.55 11.52 -8.69
C ARG A 206 10.69 10.49 -7.97
N ASP A 207 10.77 9.22 -8.34
CA ASP A 207 9.88 8.15 -7.87
C ASP A 207 9.99 7.97 -6.35
N GLU A 208 11.20 8.07 -5.78
CA GLU A 208 11.43 8.01 -4.32
C GLU A 208 11.02 9.28 -3.57
N LEU A 209 10.66 10.36 -4.27
CA LEU A 209 10.13 11.58 -3.65
C LEU A 209 8.62 11.54 -3.45
N TYR A 210 7.92 10.61 -4.13
CA TYR A 210 6.46 10.45 -4.02
C TYR A 210 5.68 11.76 -4.20
N GLY A 211 6.19 12.66 -5.06
CA GLY A 211 5.79 14.07 -5.10
C GLY A 211 4.71 14.44 -6.11
N PHE A 212 4.32 13.52 -6.99
CA PHE A 212 3.27 13.77 -7.97
C PHE A 212 1.88 13.55 -7.36
N ALA A 213 0.93 14.43 -7.66
CA ALA A 213 -0.48 14.17 -7.40
C ALA A 213 -1.09 13.35 -8.55
N ILE A 214 -2.07 12.50 -8.24
CA ILE A 214 -2.84 11.71 -9.21
C ILE A 214 -4.31 12.09 -9.15
N ASP A 215 -4.93 12.28 -10.32
CA ASP A 215 -6.35 12.58 -10.45
C ASP A 215 -7.16 11.28 -10.54
N LEU A 216 -7.92 10.98 -9.48
CA LEU A 216 -8.77 9.80 -9.33
C LEU A 216 -10.22 10.06 -9.76
N THR A 217 -10.51 11.21 -10.36
CA THR A 217 -11.85 11.51 -10.87
C THR A 217 -12.24 10.48 -11.94
N PRO A 218 -13.46 9.91 -11.90
CA PRO A 218 -13.94 8.99 -12.93
C PRO A 218 -13.77 9.57 -14.34
N GLY A 219 -13.22 8.77 -15.26
CA GLY A 219 -12.90 9.19 -16.63
C GLY A 219 -11.54 9.87 -16.81
N ARG A 220 -10.76 10.06 -15.74
CA ARG A 220 -9.36 10.51 -15.81
C ARG A 220 -8.39 9.34 -15.81
N GLU A 221 -7.18 9.63 -16.28
CA GLU A 221 -6.07 8.68 -16.45
C GLU A 221 -5.67 8.04 -15.13
N GLY A 222 -5.68 8.80 -14.03
CA GLY A 222 -5.30 8.27 -12.72
C GLY A 222 -6.30 7.24 -12.17
N ALA A 223 -7.60 7.45 -12.38
CA ALA A 223 -8.62 6.47 -12.03
C ALA A 223 -8.50 5.20 -12.88
N ALA A 224 -8.28 5.33 -14.19
CA ALA A 224 -8.07 4.20 -15.09
C ALA A 224 -6.80 3.41 -14.73
N ALA A 225 -5.71 4.11 -14.39
CA ALA A 225 -4.48 3.50 -13.93
C ALA A 225 -4.68 2.73 -12.63
N LEU A 226 -5.36 3.31 -11.63
CA LEU A 226 -5.67 2.59 -10.39
C LEU A 226 -6.51 1.34 -10.65
N ALA A 227 -7.54 1.41 -11.50
CA ALA A 227 -8.33 0.25 -11.90
C ALA A 227 -7.44 -0.88 -12.49
N GLU A 228 -6.49 -0.51 -13.34
CA GLU A 228 -5.53 -1.46 -13.94
C GLU A 228 -4.59 -2.06 -12.89
N VAL A 229 -4.06 -1.28 -11.94
CA VAL A 229 -3.22 -1.83 -10.85
C VAL A 229 -4.02 -2.78 -9.97
N LEU A 230 -5.27 -2.44 -9.60
CA LEU A 230 -6.16 -3.32 -8.82
C LEU A 230 -6.41 -4.64 -9.56
N ARG A 231 -6.62 -4.59 -10.88
CA ARG A 231 -6.81 -5.78 -11.73
C ARG A 231 -5.57 -6.67 -11.72
N ARG A 232 -4.39 -6.09 -11.94
CA ARG A 232 -3.12 -6.86 -11.94
C ARG A 232 -2.77 -7.40 -10.56
N TRP A 233 -3.10 -6.68 -9.49
CA TRP A 233 -2.96 -7.14 -8.10
C TRP A 233 -3.79 -8.40 -7.83
N ILE A 234 -5.08 -8.39 -8.21
CA ILE A 234 -5.97 -9.54 -8.08
C ILE A 234 -5.43 -10.74 -8.86
N ARG A 235 -5.06 -10.52 -10.13
CA ARG A 235 -4.47 -11.58 -10.96
C ARG A 235 -3.20 -12.17 -10.34
N ARG A 236 -2.29 -11.32 -9.84
CA ARG A 236 -1.02 -11.77 -9.25
C ARG A 236 -1.23 -12.63 -8.01
N LEU A 237 -2.11 -12.20 -7.10
CA LEU A 237 -2.28 -12.88 -5.82
C LEU A 237 -3.27 -14.04 -5.88
N LEU A 238 -4.31 -13.93 -6.71
CA LEU A 238 -5.44 -14.87 -6.71
C LEU A 238 -5.49 -15.74 -7.97
N GLY A 239 -4.73 -15.40 -9.00
CA GLY A 239 -4.81 -16.07 -10.31
C GLY A 239 -6.12 -15.78 -11.07
N VAL A 240 -6.93 -14.84 -10.59
CA VAL A 240 -8.27 -14.54 -11.12
C VAL A 240 -8.19 -13.39 -12.14
N GLU A 241 -8.82 -13.58 -13.29
CA GLU A 241 -8.91 -12.55 -14.33
C GLU A 241 -10.18 -11.70 -14.16
N THR A 242 -9.99 -10.39 -14.05
CA THR A 242 -11.08 -9.42 -13.88
C THR A 242 -11.02 -8.31 -14.91
N ALA A 243 -12.13 -7.64 -15.14
CA ALA A 243 -12.20 -6.30 -15.73
C ALA A 243 -12.52 -5.32 -14.61
N ILE A 244 -11.83 -4.18 -14.55
CA ILE A 244 -12.14 -3.13 -13.58
C ILE A 244 -12.22 -1.81 -14.34
N GLU A 245 -13.34 -1.10 -14.18
CA GLU A 245 -13.55 0.22 -14.77
C GLU A 245 -13.97 1.25 -13.70
N PRO A 246 -13.44 2.49 -13.74
CA PRO A 246 -13.95 3.56 -12.90
C PRO A 246 -15.39 3.92 -13.29
N VAL A 247 -16.26 4.13 -12.30
CA VAL A 247 -17.65 4.54 -12.49
C VAL A 247 -17.97 5.76 -11.64
N ALA A 248 -18.89 6.62 -12.09
CA ALA A 248 -19.27 7.82 -11.35
C ALA A 248 -20.22 7.53 -10.18
N ARG A 249 -21.02 6.47 -10.29
CA ARG A 249 -22.04 6.06 -9.31
C ARG A 249 -22.40 4.59 -9.50
N VAL A 250 -23.00 4.00 -8.47
CA VAL A 250 -23.59 2.66 -8.54
C VAL A 250 -25.03 2.79 -9.08
N GLU A 251 -25.24 2.39 -10.33
CA GLU A 251 -26.57 2.32 -10.96
C GLU A 251 -26.93 0.87 -11.27
N ASP A 252 -27.17 0.09 -10.20
CA ASP A 252 -27.52 -1.33 -10.33
C ASP A 252 -28.59 -1.71 -9.30
N GLU A 253 -29.82 -1.88 -9.79
CA GLU A 253 -30.95 -2.38 -8.99
C GLU A 253 -30.72 -3.80 -8.46
N ARG A 254 -29.74 -4.51 -9.01
CA ARG A 254 -29.34 -5.87 -8.64
C ARG A 254 -27.99 -5.90 -7.94
N TRP A 255 -27.54 -4.79 -7.35
CA TRP A 255 -26.32 -4.75 -6.54
C TRP A 255 -26.36 -5.84 -5.46
N ARG A 256 -25.35 -6.72 -5.44
CA ARG A 256 -25.24 -7.84 -4.49
C ARG A 256 -23.98 -7.84 -3.65
N TRP A 257 -22.92 -7.20 -4.12
CA TRP A 257 -21.63 -7.27 -3.47
C TRP A 257 -20.83 -6.00 -3.67
N HIS A 258 -20.05 -5.65 -2.65
CA HIS A 258 -19.08 -4.58 -2.71
C HIS A 258 -17.87 -4.87 -1.84
N VAL A 259 -16.78 -4.18 -2.13
CA VAL A 259 -15.56 -4.20 -1.33
C VAL A 259 -15.09 -2.76 -1.14
N GLY A 260 -15.07 -2.29 0.11
CA GLY A 260 -14.38 -1.05 0.42
C GLY A 260 -12.87 -1.25 0.33
N LEU A 261 -12.18 -0.37 -0.36
CA LEU A 261 -10.72 -0.35 -0.48
C LEU A 261 -10.07 0.37 0.70
N ASP A 262 -10.85 0.83 1.67
CA ASP A 262 -10.40 1.41 2.94
C ASP A 262 -11.51 1.23 3.99
N GLN A 263 -11.28 1.71 5.21
CA GLN A 263 -12.24 1.56 6.31
C GLN A 263 -13.51 2.39 6.11
N ASP A 264 -13.38 3.61 5.61
CA ASP A 264 -14.48 4.55 5.45
C ASP A 264 -15.37 4.16 4.26
N SER A 265 -14.77 3.75 3.13
CA SER A 265 -15.54 3.25 1.98
C SER A 265 -16.31 1.99 2.33
N THR A 266 -15.74 1.11 3.16
CA THR A 266 -16.45 -0.09 3.66
C THR A 266 -17.70 0.31 4.43
N ALA A 267 -17.60 1.29 5.34
CA ALA A 267 -18.73 1.76 6.13
C ALA A 267 -19.81 2.42 5.25
N ILE A 268 -19.40 3.31 4.34
CA ILE A 268 -20.31 4.02 3.41
C ILE A 268 -21.04 3.02 2.51
N LEU A 269 -20.31 2.09 1.87
CA LEU A 269 -20.93 1.11 0.98
C LEU A 269 -21.87 0.16 1.72
N ASN A 270 -21.56 -0.24 2.97
CA ASN A 270 -22.47 -1.04 3.78
C ASN A 270 -23.78 -0.30 4.07
N ALA A 271 -23.71 0.99 4.41
CA ALA A 271 -24.89 1.81 4.66
C ALA A 271 -25.73 1.97 3.38
N LEU A 272 -25.07 2.26 2.24
CA LEU A 272 -25.74 2.39 0.94
C LEU A 272 -26.45 1.08 0.54
N TYR A 273 -25.78 -0.06 0.75
CA TYR A 273 -26.33 -1.38 0.43
C TYR A 273 -27.55 -1.74 1.28
N ARG A 274 -27.56 -1.36 2.57
CA ARG A 274 -28.71 -1.57 3.47
C ARG A 274 -29.86 -0.59 3.24
N GLY A 275 -29.64 0.45 2.42
CA GLY A 275 -30.61 1.54 2.25
C GLY A 275 -30.70 2.45 3.48
N ASP A 276 -29.65 2.49 4.29
CA ASP A 276 -29.58 3.39 5.45
C ASP A 276 -29.46 4.85 4.98
N ALA A 277 -30.00 5.79 5.75
CA ALA A 277 -29.76 7.20 5.51
C ALA A 277 -28.28 7.53 5.81
N ILE A 278 -27.63 8.23 4.88
CA ILE A 278 -26.24 8.65 5.00
C ILE A 278 -26.19 10.16 4.90
N GLU A 279 -25.43 10.80 5.78
CA GLU A 279 -25.26 12.24 5.75
C GLU A 279 -24.55 12.66 4.45
N PRO A 280 -24.96 13.75 3.78
CA PRO A 280 -24.33 14.20 2.53
C PRO A 280 -22.80 14.34 2.63
N ALA A 281 -22.32 14.81 3.78
CA ALA A 281 -20.89 14.94 4.06
C ALA A 281 -20.13 13.60 4.07
N GLU A 282 -20.79 12.48 4.37
CA GLU A 282 -20.16 11.15 4.27
C GLU A 282 -20.12 10.65 2.83
N VAL A 283 -21.16 10.91 2.05
CA VAL A 283 -21.17 10.60 0.61
C VAL A 283 -20.09 11.39 -0.12
N GLU A 284 -19.88 12.66 0.22
CA GLU A 284 -18.79 13.49 -0.35
C GLU A 284 -17.38 12.97 -0.05
N ARG A 285 -17.22 12.11 0.96
CA ARG A 285 -15.94 11.46 1.25
C ARG A 285 -15.67 10.25 0.38
N LEU A 286 -16.67 9.75 -0.36
CA LEU A 286 -16.48 8.70 -1.35
C LEU A 286 -15.80 9.29 -2.59
N LEU A 287 -14.53 8.93 -2.76
CA LEU A 287 -13.60 9.55 -3.70
C LEU A 287 -13.65 8.91 -5.09
N ALA A 288 -13.70 7.58 -5.13
CA ALA A 288 -13.71 6.83 -6.38
C ALA A 288 -14.52 5.56 -6.22
N LEU A 289 -15.21 5.19 -7.30
CA LEU A 289 -15.95 3.95 -7.43
C LEU A 289 -15.44 3.18 -8.64
N PHE A 290 -15.42 1.86 -8.52
CA PHE A 290 -15.05 0.97 -9.61
C PHE A 290 -16.07 -0.15 -9.72
N ARG A 291 -16.32 -0.57 -10.96
CA ARG A 291 -17.04 -1.80 -11.24
C ARG A 291 -16.03 -2.87 -11.60
N LEU A 292 -16.09 -4.00 -10.92
CA LEU A 292 -15.30 -5.19 -11.18
C LEU A 292 -16.21 -6.29 -11.76
N ASP A 293 -15.87 -6.78 -12.94
CA ASP A 293 -16.50 -7.95 -13.55
C ASP A 293 -15.48 -9.11 -13.63
N PHE A 294 -15.88 -10.30 -13.20
CA PHE A 294 -15.07 -11.51 -13.35
C PHE A 294 -15.14 -12.02 -14.79
N ARG A 295 -14.01 -12.47 -15.33
CA ARG A 295 -13.95 -13.03 -16.69
C ARG A 295 -14.44 -14.48 -16.74
N ASP A 296 -14.20 -15.24 -15.68
CA ASP A 296 -14.72 -16.60 -15.51
C ASP A 296 -15.74 -16.62 -14.37
N ALA A 297 -16.94 -17.12 -14.65
CA ALA A 297 -17.98 -17.29 -13.65
C ALA A 297 -17.68 -18.42 -12.65
N GLY A 298 -16.77 -19.35 -13.00
CA GLY A 298 -16.29 -20.40 -12.12
C GLY A 298 -15.38 -19.91 -10.99
N ASP A 299 -14.80 -18.71 -11.12
CA ASP A 299 -13.95 -18.11 -10.09
C ASP A 299 -14.75 -17.59 -8.89
N VAL A 300 -16.06 -17.39 -9.04
CA VAL A 300 -16.94 -16.77 -8.04
C VAL A 300 -17.97 -17.73 -7.46
N VAL A 301 -18.48 -17.41 -6.28
CA VAL A 301 -19.62 -18.13 -5.67
C VAL A 301 -20.84 -18.04 -6.60
N ALA A 302 -21.63 -19.11 -6.64
CA ALA A 302 -22.72 -19.27 -7.60
C ALA A 302 -23.72 -18.10 -7.63
N GLU A 303 -23.99 -17.46 -6.49
CA GLU A 303 -24.91 -16.31 -6.42
C GLU A 303 -24.38 -15.05 -7.13
N MET A 304 -23.05 -14.94 -7.28
CA MET A 304 -22.35 -13.83 -7.92
C MET A 304 -21.98 -14.09 -9.38
N ALA A 305 -22.32 -15.26 -9.93
CA ALA A 305 -22.04 -15.58 -11.33
C ALA A 305 -22.67 -14.55 -12.28
N GLY A 306 -21.83 -13.89 -13.10
CA GLY A 306 -22.26 -12.87 -14.05
C GLY A 306 -22.70 -11.54 -13.44
N ARG A 307 -22.45 -11.32 -12.14
CA ARG A 307 -22.76 -10.06 -11.44
C ARG A 307 -21.48 -9.27 -11.16
N PRO A 308 -21.53 -7.93 -11.21
CA PRO A 308 -20.39 -7.11 -10.84
C PRO A 308 -20.18 -7.08 -9.33
N VAL A 309 -18.96 -6.75 -8.93
CA VAL A 309 -18.60 -6.30 -7.58
C VAL A 309 -18.27 -4.82 -7.65
N TYR A 310 -18.86 -4.01 -6.77
CA TYR A 310 -18.51 -2.59 -6.67
C TYR A 310 -17.36 -2.37 -5.68
N LEU A 311 -16.33 -1.65 -6.11
CA LEU A 311 -15.23 -1.23 -5.24
C LEU A 311 -15.39 0.25 -4.94
N GLY A 312 -15.07 0.67 -3.72
CA GLY A 312 -15.08 2.08 -3.35
C GLY A 312 -13.83 2.50 -2.60
N LEU A 313 -13.43 3.75 -2.78
CA LEU A 313 -12.33 4.39 -2.07
C LEU A 313 -12.87 5.67 -1.44
N ALA A 314 -12.56 5.90 -0.18
CA ALA A 314 -13.01 7.07 0.58
C ALA A 314 -11.87 7.67 1.41
N CYS A 315 -11.99 8.94 1.78
CA CYS A 315 -11.11 9.54 2.79
C CYS A 315 -11.78 9.65 4.15
N ARG A 316 -10.94 9.76 5.18
CA ARG A 316 -11.34 10.17 6.52
C ARG A 316 -11.81 11.63 6.54
N PRO A 317 -12.50 12.07 7.61
CA PRO A 317 -12.92 13.46 7.78
C PRO A 317 -11.77 14.47 7.69
N ASP A 318 -10.57 14.07 8.12
CA ASP A 318 -9.38 14.90 8.04
C ASP A 318 -8.79 15.02 6.62
N ARG A 319 -9.38 14.36 5.60
CA ARG A 319 -8.92 14.24 4.20
C ARG A 319 -7.68 13.34 4.00
N THR A 320 -7.40 12.45 4.94
CA THR A 320 -6.40 11.38 4.74
C THR A 320 -7.06 10.13 4.16
N LEU A 321 -6.31 9.40 3.35
CA LEU A 321 -6.72 8.13 2.74
C LEU A 321 -5.60 7.10 2.98
N LYS A 322 -5.97 5.91 3.48
CA LYS A 322 -5.10 4.75 3.51
C LYS A 322 -5.83 3.59 2.86
N MET A 323 -5.44 3.28 1.63
CA MET A 323 -5.96 2.10 0.94
C MET A 323 -5.52 0.82 1.66
N LYS A 324 -6.39 -0.18 1.61
CA LYS A 324 -6.24 -1.51 2.19
C LYS A 324 -6.34 -2.55 1.06
N PRO A 325 -5.27 -2.74 0.25
CA PRO A 325 -5.29 -3.67 -0.89
C PRO A 325 -5.56 -5.12 -0.48
N GLN A 326 -5.32 -5.50 0.78
CA GLN A 326 -5.70 -6.79 1.34
C GLN A 326 -7.20 -7.09 1.24
N ASN A 327 -8.06 -6.06 1.20
CA ASN A 327 -9.50 -6.26 1.12
C ASN A 327 -9.91 -6.94 -0.21
N LEU A 328 -9.11 -6.80 -1.27
CA LEU A 328 -9.29 -7.51 -2.54
C LEU A 328 -8.95 -9.00 -2.43
N VAL A 329 -8.12 -9.38 -1.46
CA VAL A 329 -7.73 -10.77 -1.23
C VAL A 329 -8.72 -11.46 -0.30
N SER A 330 -9.22 -10.75 0.71
CA SER A 330 -10.08 -11.33 1.76
C SER A 330 -11.58 -11.25 1.46
N ASN A 331 -12.05 -10.25 0.71
CA ASN A 331 -13.48 -9.91 0.65
C ASN A 331 -14.10 -10.08 -0.75
N LEU A 332 -13.36 -10.56 -1.75
CA LEU A 332 -13.95 -10.91 -3.05
C LEU A 332 -14.77 -12.21 -2.94
N PRO A 333 -15.90 -12.33 -3.65
CA PRO A 333 -16.82 -13.46 -3.53
C PRO A 333 -16.35 -14.68 -4.34
N LEU A 334 -15.15 -15.18 -4.04
CA LEU A 334 -14.54 -16.28 -4.78
C LEU A 334 -15.20 -17.63 -4.47
N GLY A 335 -15.43 -18.45 -5.50
CA GLY A 335 -16.07 -19.76 -5.41
C GLY A 335 -15.18 -20.86 -4.83
N HIS A 336 -13.87 -20.59 -4.79
CA HIS A 336 -12.89 -21.51 -4.25
C HIS A 336 -12.67 -21.22 -2.77
N ALA A 337 -13.25 -22.07 -1.91
CA ALA A 337 -12.70 -22.27 -0.58
C ALA A 337 -11.35 -22.98 -0.74
N GLN A 338 -10.24 -22.22 -0.65
CA GLN A 338 -8.90 -22.76 -0.41
C GLN A 338 -8.17 -21.88 0.59
#